data_AF-A0AAW6MD29-F1
#
_entry.id   AF-A0AAW6MD29-F1
#
_cell.length_a   1.000
_cell.length_b   1.000
_cell.length_c   1.000
_cell.angle_alpha   90.00
_cell.angle_beta   90.00
_cell.angle_gamma   90.00
#
_symmetry.space_group_name_H-M   'P 1'
#
loop_
_entity.id
_entity.type
_entity.pdbx_description
1 polymer ?
#
loop_
_entity_poly.entity_id
_entity_poly.type
_entity_poly.pdbx_seq_one_letter_code
_entity_poly.pdbx_strand_id
1 'polypeptide(L)'
;TVSFLLGNHEPLVLANDLRYTKDTYKVLAQKLNMNYPKLFGPDTELGKWLGTRNTMQTIGSDLYVHAGLGKNFYDRILSIPTVNEEMSKALFMNKKERRALSPLTA
;
A
#
# COMPACT_ATOMS: atom_id res chain seq x y z
N THR A 1 -10.26 -15.57 -12.37
CA THR A 1 -10.19 -14.25 -11.68
C THR A 1 -8.76 -14.04 -11.20
N VAL A 2 -8.31 -12.79 -11.08
CA VAL A 2 -6.96 -12.47 -10.61
C VAL A 2 -7.04 -11.90 -9.19
N SER A 3 -6.29 -12.47 -8.26
CA SER A 3 -6.06 -11.91 -6.94
C SER A 3 -4.76 -11.11 -6.96
N PHE A 4 -4.83 -9.83 -6.59
CA PHE A 4 -3.67 -8.95 -6.45
C PHE A 4 -3.60 -8.49 -4.99
N LEU A 5 -2.43 -8.67 -4.38
CA LEU A 5 -2.15 -8.22 -3.03
C LEU A 5 -1.16 -7.06 -3.05
N LEU A 6 -1.39 -6.08 -2.18
CA LEU A 6 -0.46 -4.98 -1.96
C LEU A 6 0.85 -5.52 -1.38
N GLY A 7 1.97 -5.16 -2.00
CA GLY A 7 3.30 -5.39 -1.48
C GLY A 7 3.80 -4.19 -0.68
N ASN A 8 5.10 -4.21 -0.36
CA ASN A 8 5.74 -3.07 0.29
C ASN A 8 6.02 -1.92 -0.69
N HIS A 9 6.15 -2.19 -1.99
CA HIS A 9 6.50 -1.17 -2.98
C HIS A 9 5.34 -0.24 -3.33
N GLU A 10 4.10 -0.72 -3.34
CA GLU A 10 2.91 0.11 -3.57
C GLU A 10 2.82 1.28 -2.57
N PRO A 11 2.75 1.06 -1.24
CA PRO A 11 2.70 2.17 -0.28
C PRO A 11 4.00 2.98 -0.18
N LEU A 12 5.14 2.47 -0.69
CA LEU A 12 6.36 3.29 -0.81
C LEU A 12 6.20 4.30 -1.94
N VAL A 13 5.86 3.83 -3.15
CA VAL A 13 5.67 4.69 -4.33
C VAL A 13 4.57 5.71 -4.08
N LEU A 14 3.42 5.29 -3.54
CA LEU A 14 2.27 6.17 -3.28
C LEU A 14 2.58 7.27 -2.25
N ALA A 15 3.53 7.02 -1.35
CA ALA A 15 4.01 8.00 -0.37
C ALA A 15 5.24 8.79 -0.84
N ASN A 16 5.54 8.76 -2.14
CA ASN A 16 6.68 9.44 -2.74
C ASN A 16 8.06 8.92 -2.31
N ASP A 17 8.13 7.69 -1.77
CA ASP A 17 9.41 7.00 -1.57
C ASP A 17 9.81 6.27 -2.86
N LEU A 18 10.58 6.97 -3.70
CA LEU A 18 10.95 6.54 -5.04
C LEU A 18 12.35 5.94 -5.15
N ARG A 19 12.93 5.51 -4.02
CA ARG A 19 14.31 4.97 -3.97
C ARG A 19 14.52 3.77 -4.88
N TYR A 20 13.46 3.00 -5.15
CA TYR A 20 13.48 1.82 -6.02
C TYR A 20 12.81 2.03 -7.38
N THR A 21 12.28 3.23 -7.65
CA THR A 21 11.66 3.56 -8.94
C THR A 21 12.73 3.83 -9.98
N LYS A 22 12.62 3.20 -11.16
CA LYS A 22 13.53 3.43 -12.28
C LYS A 22 13.49 4.90 -12.75
N ASP A 23 14.65 5.49 -13.00
CA ASP A 23 14.78 6.93 -13.29
C ASP A 23 14.05 7.39 -14.54
N THR A 24 13.91 6.52 -15.56
CA THR A 24 13.14 6.83 -16.78
C THR A 24 11.70 7.25 -16.45
N TYR A 25 11.09 6.68 -15.42
CA TYR A 25 9.73 7.01 -15.01
C TYR A 25 9.65 8.28 -14.15
N LYS A 26 10.71 8.60 -13.41
CA LYS A 26 10.83 9.89 -12.72
C LYS A 26 10.95 11.04 -13.73
N VAL A 27 11.78 10.85 -14.77
CA VAL A 27 11.92 11.80 -15.88
C VAL A 27 10.60 11.96 -16.65
N LEU A 28 9.86 10.87 -16.89
CA LEU A 28 8.53 10.96 -17.48
C LEU A 28 7.60 11.85 -16.66
N ALA A 29 7.50 11.62 -15.35
CA ALA A 29 6.65 12.43 -14.48
C ALA A 29 7.07 13.91 -14.48
N GLN A 30 8.37 14.20 -14.45
CA GLN A 30 8.89 15.56 -14.58
C GLN A 30 8.48 16.21 -15.90
N LYS A 31 8.57 15.50 -17.03
CA LYS A 31 8.12 16.00 -18.35
C LYS A 31 6.62 16.28 -18.39
N LEU A 32 5.84 15.58 -17.59
CA LEU A 32 4.40 15.82 -17.42
C LEU A 32 4.09 16.94 -16.41
N ASN A 33 5.11 17.59 -15.82
CA ASN A 33 4.97 18.55 -14.72
C ASN A 33 4.20 17.95 -13.51
N MET A 34 4.42 16.65 -13.26
CA MET A 34 3.77 15.90 -12.18
C MET A 34 4.80 15.25 -11.26
N ASN A 35 4.42 15.08 -9.99
CA ASN A 35 5.14 14.17 -9.11
C ASN A 35 4.77 12.73 -9.48
N TYR A 36 5.75 11.82 -9.52
CA TYR A 36 5.52 10.44 -9.93
C TYR A 36 4.33 9.74 -9.21
N PRO A 37 4.12 9.88 -7.89
CA PRO A 37 2.98 9.26 -7.21
C PRO A 37 1.62 9.76 -7.69
N LYS A 38 1.53 10.98 -8.25
CA LYS A 38 0.27 11.51 -8.79
C LYS A 38 -0.24 10.73 -10.00
N LEU A 39 0.63 9.99 -10.71
CA LEU A 39 0.20 9.07 -11.77
C LEU A 39 -0.67 7.92 -11.22
N PHE A 40 -0.61 7.68 -9.92
CA PHE A 40 -1.34 6.64 -9.19
C PHE A 40 -2.19 7.23 -8.06
N GLY A 41 -2.51 8.54 -8.14
CA GLY A 41 -3.29 9.24 -7.11
C GLY A 41 -4.69 8.63 -6.92
N PRO A 42 -5.35 8.84 -5.76
CA PRO A 42 -6.65 8.25 -5.46
C PRO A 42 -7.79 8.69 -6.41
N ASP A 43 -7.56 9.76 -7.18
CA ASP A 43 -8.44 10.28 -8.23
C ASP A 43 -8.23 9.61 -9.61
N THR A 44 -7.13 8.88 -9.79
CA THR A 44 -6.82 8.13 -11.03
C THR A 44 -7.48 6.75 -11.04
N GLU A 45 -7.74 6.19 -12.21
CA GLU A 45 -8.32 4.84 -12.35
C GLU A 45 -7.44 3.76 -11.70
N LEU A 46 -6.12 3.86 -11.89
CA LEU A 46 -5.19 2.90 -11.30
C LEU A 46 -5.09 3.07 -9.78
N GLY A 47 -5.12 4.30 -9.27
CA GLY A 47 -5.15 4.55 -7.83
C GLY A 47 -6.44 4.03 -7.17
N LYS A 48 -7.61 4.29 -7.76
CA LYS A 48 -8.88 3.71 -7.29
C LYS A 48 -8.83 2.18 -7.29
N TRP A 49 -8.30 1.57 -8.35
CA TRP A 49 -8.13 0.12 -8.41
C TRP A 49 -7.19 -0.39 -7.31
N LEU A 50 -6.03 0.24 -7.10
CA LEU A 50 -5.09 -0.08 -6.02
C LEU A 50 -5.74 0.05 -4.62
N GLY A 51 -6.57 1.09 -4.41
CA GLY A 51 -7.28 1.30 -3.15
C GLY A 51 -8.27 0.21 -2.77
N THR A 52 -8.69 -0.62 -3.73
CA THR A 52 -9.57 -1.78 -3.52
C THR A 52 -8.83 -3.10 -3.32
N ARG A 53 -7.48 -3.10 -3.37
CA ARG A 53 -6.69 -4.33 -3.24
C ARG A 53 -6.46 -4.67 -1.76
N ASN A 54 -6.50 -5.96 -1.46
CA ASN A 54 -6.20 -6.46 -0.12
C ASN A 54 -4.69 -6.43 0.15
N THR A 55 -4.30 -6.30 1.42
CA THR A 55 -2.92 -6.54 1.88
C THR A 55 -2.71 -8.02 2.20
N MET A 56 -3.76 -8.68 2.70
CA MET A 56 -3.76 -10.10 3.04
C MET A 56 -5.10 -10.74 2.70
N GLN A 57 -5.10 -12.01 2.29
CA GLN A 57 -6.32 -12.70 1.87
C GLN A 57 -6.23 -14.20 2.08
N THR A 58 -7.34 -14.82 2.51
CA THR A 58 -7.48 -16.28 2.52
C THR A 58 -8.10 -16.78 1.21
N ILE A 59 -7.55 -17.86 0.66
CA ILE A 59 -8.12 -18.59 -0.47
C ILE A 59 -8.09 -20.07 -0.10
N GLY A 60 -9.27 -20.67 0.06
CA GLY A 60 -9.39 -22.00 0.67
C GLY A 60 -8.93 -21.97 2.14
N SER A 61 -8.02 -22.87 2.49
CA SER A 61 -7.39 -22.96 3.83
C SER A 61 -6.22 -22.00 4.03
N ASP A 62 -5.72 -21.41 2.94
CA ASP A 62 -4.39 -20.81 2.93
C ASP A 62 -4.46 -19.30 2.99
N LEU A 63 -3.55 -18.71 3.77
CA LEU A 63 -3.39 -17.26 3.88
C LEU A 63 -2.27 -16.77 2.97
N TYR A 64 -2.58 -15.78 2.15
CA TYR A 64 -1.67 -15.13 1.23
C TYR A 64 -1.34 -13.73 1.69
N VAL A 65 -0.04 -13.41 1.66
CA VAL A 65 0.56 -12.11 1.97
C VAL A 65 1.78 -11.90 1.08
N HIS A 66 2.22 -10.66 0.90
CA HIS A 66 3.38 -10.37 0.05
C HIS A 66 4.70 -10.99 0.55
N ALA A 67 4.96 -10.97 1.86
CA ALA A 67 6.21 -11.45 2.45
C ALA A 67 5.98 -12.48 3.57
N GLY A 68 5.23 -12.11 4.61
CA GLY A 68 4.98 -12.96 5.77
C GLY A 68 4.43 -12.17 6.95
N LEU A 69 3.96 -12.87 7.98
CA LEU A 69 3.49 -12.27 9.24
C LEU A 69 4.43 -12.67 10.39
N GLY A 70 4.95 -11.69 11.12
CA GLY A 70 5.78 -11.95 12.30
C GLY A 70 4.95 -12.30 13.54
N LYS A 71 5.57 -12.96 14.53
CA LYS A 71 4.89 -13.35 15.79
C LYS A 71 4.17 -12.19 16.48
N ASN A 72 4.80 -11.03 16.56
CA ASN A 72 4.20 -9.82 17.18
C ASN A 72 2.90 -9.36 16.50
N PHE A 73 2.69 -9.72 15.23
CA PHE A 73 1.43 -9.46 14.54
C PHE A 73 0.37 -10.50 14.92
N TYR A 74 0.73 -11.79 14.96
CA TYR A 74 -0.16 -12.86 15.40
C TYR A 74 -0.67 -12.65 16.83
N ASP A 75 0.20 -12.21 17.74
CA ASP A 75 -0.14 -11.97 19.15
C ASP A 75 -1.20 -10.85 19.32
N ARG A 76 -1.46 -10.04 18.29
CA ARG A 76 -2.50 -8.99 18.30
C ARG A 76 -3.88 -9.49 17.93
N ILE A 77 -4.02 -10.73 17.44
CA ILE A 77 -5.30 -11.38 17.12
C ILE A 77 -6.19 -10.47 16.24
N LEU A 78 -5.59 -9.88 15.19
CA LEU A 78 -6.29 -8.99 14.27
C LEU A 78 -7.08 -9.80 13.23
N SER A 79 -8.28 -9.33 12.90
CA SER A 79 -9.06 -9.92 11.81
C SER A 79 -8.50 -9.46 10.45
N ILE A 80 -8.58 -10.34 9.44
CA ILE A 80 -8.17 -10.03 8.05
C ILE A 80 -8.89 -8.78 7.51
N PRO A 81 -10.23 -8.63 7.65
CA PRO A 81 -10.92 -7.43 7.21
C PRO A 81 -10.39 -6.16 7.87
N THR A 82 -10.14 -6.18 9.19
CA THR A 82 -9.60 -5.03 9.93
C THR A 82 -8.24 -4.62 9.37
N VAL A 83 -7.35 -5.58 9.10
CA VAL A 83 -6.01 -5.28 8.56
C VAL A 83 -6.13 -4.66 7.16
N ASN A 84 -6.96 -5.23 6.29
CA ASN A 84 -7.15 -4.69 4.94
C ASN A 84 -7.77 -3.28 4.96
N GLU A 85 -8.73 -3.03 5.86
CA GLU A 85 -9.36 -1.71 6.01
C GLU A 85 -8.36 -0.66 6.48
N GLU A 86 -7.60 -0.94 7.54
CA GLU A 86 -6.60 -0.01 8.08
C GLU A 86 -5.47 0.28 7.08
N MET A 87 -5.03 -0.75 6.34
CA MET A 87 -4.03 -0.56 5.28
C MET A 87 -4.56 0.26 4.11
N SER A 88 -5.83 0.08 3.71
CA SER A 88 -6.46 0.87 2.65
C SER A 88 -6.59 2.35 3.03
N LYS A 89 -7.02 2.64 4.27
CA LYS A 89 -7.08 4.02 4.82
C LYS A 89 -5.72 4.72 4.73
N ALA A 90 -4.65 3.99 5.04
CA ALA A 90 -3.29 4.52 5.08
C ALA A 90 -2.55 4.52 3.72
N LEU A 91 -3.13 3.94 2.67
CA LEU A 91 -2.41 3.60 1.43
C LEU A 91 -1.78 4.82 0.73
N PHE A 92 -2.54 5.92 0.64
CA PHE A 92 -2.11 7.16 -0.01
C PHE A 92 -1.48 8.17 0.97
N MET A 93 -1.29 7.79 2.23
CA MET A 93 -0.72 8.65 3.25
C MET A 93 0.80 8.65 3.21
N ASN A 94 1.39 9.82 3.43
CA ASN A 94 2.83 9.95 3.65
C ASN A 94 3.24 9.42 5.04
N LYS A 95 4.55 9.31 5.27
CA LYS A 95 5.09 8.75 6.53
C LYS A 95 4.65 9.52 7.78
N LYS A 96 4.44 10.84 7.69
CA LYS A 96 3.99 11.67 8.83
C LYS A 96 2.52 11.40 9.15
N GLU A 97 1.68 11.36 8.13
CA GLU A 97 0.24 11.06 8.25
C GLU A 97 0.00 9.67 8.83
N ARG A 98 0.72 8.65 8.33
CA ARG A 98 0.61 7.27 8.86
C ARG A 98 0.98 7.16 10.34
N ARG A 99 1.99 7.90 10.79
CA ARG A 99 2.38 7.95 12.20
C ARG A 99 1.31 8.61 13.08
N ALA A 100 0.62 9.62 12.55
CA ALA A 100 -0.47 10.27 13.26
C ALA A 100 -1.74 9.42 13.31
N LEU A 101 -1.99 8.59 12.29
CA LEU A 101 -3.14 7.70 12.22
C LEU A 101 -3.04 6.50 13.18
N SER A 102 -1.83 5.96 13.40
CA SER A 102 -1.68 4.72 14.17
C SER A 102 -1.49 4.99 15.66
N PRO A 103 -2.43 4.57 16.54
CA PRO A 103 -2.22 4.58 17.99
C PRO A 103 -1.14 3.57 18.44
N LEU A 104 -0.61 2.75 17.52
CA LEU A 104 0.38 1.70 17.77
C LEU A 104 1.82 2.12 17.41
N THR A 105 2.01 3.34 16.90
CA THR A 105 3.33 3.93 16.63
C THR A 105 3.67 5.12 17.55
N ALA A 106 2.82 5.41 18.54
CA ALA A 106 3.14 6.33 19.63
C ALA A 106 4.17 5.70 20.60
#